data_AF-A0A925RDR3-F1
#
_entry.id   AF-A0A925RDR3-F1
#
_cell.length_a   1.000
_cell.length_b   1.000
_cell.length_c   1.000
_cell.angle_alpha   90.00
_cell.angle_beta   90.00
_cell.angle_gamma   90.00
#
_symmetry.space_group_name_H-M   'P 1'
#
loop_
_entity.id
_entity.type
_entity.pdbx_description
1 polymer ?
#
loop_
_entity_poly.entity_id
_entity_poly.type
_entity_poly.pdbx_seq_one_letter_code
_entity_poly.pdbx_strand_id
1 'polypeptide(L)' 'MSTPGNPPANADVWTVRRILEWTAGFLKQKGVESPRLEAELLLAHARQCQR' A
#
# COMPACT_ATOMS: atom_id res chain seq x y z
N MET A 1 -19.60 18.56 29.55
CA MET A 1 -18.86 18.91 28.32
C MET A 1 -18.18 17.63 27.85
N SER A 2 -18.76 16.95 26.86
CA SER A 2 -18.23 15.69 26.34
C SER A 2 -17.59 15.99 24.99
N THR A 3 -16.27 16.04 24.93
CA THR A 3 -15.55 16.03 23.65
C THR A 3 -15.44 14.57 23.18
N PRO A 4 -15.84 14.24 21.94
CA PRO A 4 -15.69 12.90 21.42
C PRO A 4 -14.22 12.65 21.09
N GLY A 5 -13.71 11.49 21.51
CA GLY A 5 -12.34 11.06 21.28
C GLY A 5 -12.05 10.93 19.79
N ASN A 6 -10.99 11.60 19.35
CA ASN A 6 -10.32 11.29 18.10
C ASN A 6 -9.33 10.16 18.39
N PRO A 7 -9.54 8.91 17.91
CA PRO A 7 -8.52 7.88 18.07
C PRO A 7 -7.25 8.32 17.32
N PRO A 8 -6.05 8.04 17.85
CA PRO A 8 -4.82 8.34 17.14
C PRO A 8 -4.87 7.63 15.78
N ALA A 9 -4.63 8.39 14.71
CA ALA A 9 -4.55 7.84 13.37
C ALA A 9 -3.53 6.69 13.38
N ASN A 10 -4.02 5.46 13.15
CA ASN A 10 -3.34 4.18 13.32
C ASN A 10 -2.14 4.04 12.35
N ALA A 11 -1.05 4.76 12.65
CA ALA A 11 0.15 4.86 11.82
C ALA A 11 0.86 3.52 11.60
N ASP A 12 0.52 2.49 12.37
CA ASP A 12 1.03 1.12 12.26
C ASP A 12 0.22 0.21 11.33
N VAL A 13 -0.94 0.65 10.83
CA VAL A 13 -1.75 -0.22 9.96
C VAL A 13 -1.19 -0.21 8.54
N TRP A 14 -0.68 -1.36 8.13
CA TRP A 14 -0.32 -1.65 6.75
C TRP A 14 -1.55 -2.00 5.93
N THR A 15 -2.15 -0.98 5.33
CA THR A 15 -3.24 -1.16 4.36
C THR A 15 -2.68 -1.58 3.01
N VAL A 16 -3.51 -2.25 2.20
CA VAL A 16 -3.19 -2.59 0.79
C VAL A 16 -2.73 -1.36 0.02
N ARG A 17 -3.43 -0.23 0.18
CA ARG A 17 -3.06 1.04 -0.46
C ARG A 17 -1.67 1.50 -0.05
N ARG A 18 -1.32 1.44 1.24
CA ARG A 18 -0.01 1.86 1.73
C ARG A 18 1.12 0.99 1.19
N ILE A 19 0.91 -0.33 1.12
CA ILE A 19 1.88 -1.26 0.54
C ILE A 19 2.07 -0.96 -0.96
N LEU A 20 0.98 -0.70 -1.70
CA LEU A 20 1.06 -0.34 -3.11
C LEU A 20 1.83 0.97 -3.33
N GLU A 21 1.55 2.01 -2.54
CA GLU A 21 2.26 3.29 -2.62
C GLU A 21 3.76 3.15 -2.31
N TRP A 22 4.09 2.39 -1.26
CA TRP A 22 5.49 2.10 -0.90
C TRP A 22 6.22 1.31 -1.99
N THR A 23 5.59 0.26 -2.51
CA THR A 23 6.18 -0.63 -3.54
C THR A 23 6.35 0.11 -4.86
N ALA A 24 5.35 0.89 -5.29
CA ALA A 24 5.45 1.71 -6.49
C ALA A 24 6.54 2.77 -6.37
N GLY A 25 6.72 3.37 -5.18
CA GLY A 25 7.82 4.29 -4.91
C GLY A 25 9.20 3.64 -5.06
N PHE A 26 9.37 2.42 -4.54
CA PHE A 26 10.58 1.63 -4.71
C PHE A 26 10.86 1.29 -6.18
N LEU A 27 9.85 0.82 -6.92
CA LEU A 27 9.98 0.46 -8.34
C LEU A 27 10.29 1.69 -9.22
N LYS A 28 9.71 2.84 -8.89
CA LYS A 28 10.01 4.11 -9.58
C LYS A 28 11.48 4.50 -9.42
N GLN A 29 12.06 4.33 -8.23
CA GLN A 29 13.49 4.58 -8.01
C GLN A 29 14.39 3.62 -8.79
N LYS A 30 13.89 2.44 -9.14
CA LYS A 30 14.59 1.45 -9.96
C LYS A 30 14.43 1.67 -11.47
N GLY A 31 13.67 2.68 -11.89
CA GLY A 31 13.44 2.98 -13.32
C GLY A 31 12.45 2.03 -13.99
N VAL A 32 11.57 1.37 -13.23
CA VAL A 32 10.51 0.54 -13.79
C VAL A 32 9.53 1.41 -14.58
N GLU A 33 9.14 0.93 -15.76
CA GLU A 33 8.32 1.67 -16.72
C GLU A 33 6.90 1.95 -16.20
N SER A 34 6.27 0.95 -15.57
CA SER A 34 4.93 1.06 -14.99
C SER A 34 4.92 0.64 -13.51
N PRO A 35 5.53 1.43 -12.60
CA PRO A 35 5.81 1.02 -11.23
C PRO A 35 4.55 0.71 -10.40
N ARG A 36 3.41 1.31 -10.76
CA ARG A 36 2.14 1.03 -10.08
C ARG A 36 1.51 -0.28 -10.54
N LEU A 37 1.51 -0.54 -11.84
CA LEU A 37 1.01 -1.80 -12.40
C LEU A 37 1.82 -3.00 -11.87
N GLU A 38 3.14 -2.86 -11.87
CA GLU A 38 4.06 -3.87 -11.34
C GLU A 38 3.83 -4.10 -9.84
N ALA A 39 3.60 -3.05 -9.05
CA ALA A 39 3.24 -3.19 -7.64
C ALA A 39 1.91 -3.95 -7.43
N GLU A 40 0.91 -3.70 -8.26
CA GLU A 40 -0.38 -4.40 -8.22
C GLU A 40 -0.24 -5.88 -8.61
N LEU A 41 0.55 -6.19 -9.64
CA LEU A 41 0.91 -7.56 -10.05
C LEU A 41 1.62 -8.33 -8.93
N LEU A 42 2.64 -7.74 -8.33
CA LEU A 42 3.39 -8.34 -7.22
C LEU A 42 2.48 -8.57 -6.00
N LEU A 43 1.59 -7.62 -5.69
CA LEU A 43 0.66 -7.78 -4.59
C LEU A 43 -0.38 -8.88 -4.85
N ALA A 44 -0.93 -8.95 -6.06
CA ALA A 44 -1.86 -10.00 -6.46
C ALA A 44 -1.19 -11.38 -6.38
N HIS A 45 0.04 -11.49 -6.86
CA HIS A 45 0.84 -12.70 -6.77
C HIS A 45 1.11 -13.11 -5.31
N ALA A 46 1.56 -12.17 -4.48
CA ALA A 46 1.86 -12.42 -3.06
C ALA A 46 0.63 -12.84 -2.24
N ARG A 47 -0.56 -12.37 -2.61
CA ARG A 47 -1.82 -12.74 -1.94
C ARG A 47 -2.37 -14.09 -2.39
N GLN A 48 -1.78 -14.73 -3.39
CA GLN A 48 -2.30 -15.97 -4.01
C GLN A 48 -3.80 -15.89 -4.31
N CYS A 49 -4.35 -14.68 -4.55
CA CYS A 49 -5.74 -14.54 -4.90
C CYS A 49 -5.91 -15.19 -6.27
N GLN A 50 -6.51 -16.38 -6.28
CA GLN A 50 -6.99 -17.00 -7.50
C GLN A 50 -7.87 -15.95 -8.20
N ARG A 51 -7.50 -15.68 -9.45
CA ARG A 51 -8.19 -14.78 -10.36
C ARG A 51 -9.69 -15.03 -10.39
#